data_AF-A0A1S2QYP7-F1
#
_entry.id   AF-A0A1S2QYP7-F1
#
_cell.length_a   1.000
_cell.length_b   1.000
_cell.length_c   1.000
_cell.angle_alpha   90.00
_cell.angle_beta   90.00
_cell.angle_gamma   90.00
#
_symmetry.space_group_name_H-M   'P 1'
#
loop_
_entity.id
_entity.type
_entity.pdbx_description
1 polymer ?
#
loop_
_entity_poly.entity_id
_entity_poly.type
_entity_poly.pdbx_seq_one_letter_code
_entity_poly.pdbx_strand_id
1 'polypeptide(L)'
;MANSANQKVAYLEKRVSSANVVYRKKYLFIKRLIDIVGAAVGILLTLPCLIVLSSFYLLGPNKGPIFFKQIRLGKNGEKFYIYKFRSMVVDAENKLKENKDLYQKYIKSNFKLEQNEDPRITSFGRFIRKTSLDELPQFFNVLKGDMSLVGPRPVVLEELNEYKDKKSEFLSVKPGITGYWQVCGRSDVGYPERVNIELYYVYNQSLLLDVKIILKTIFQVIVRKGAY
;
A
#
# COMPACT_ATOMS: atom_id res chain seq x y z
N MET A 1 29.33 -34.28 -21.95
CA MET A 1 28.98 -32.84 -22.10
C MET A 1 28.10 -32.29 -20.95
N ALA A 2 27.86 -33.02 -19.84
CA ALA A 2 27.03 -32.56 -18.71
C ALA A 2 27.77 -31.71 -17.64
N ASN A 3 29.08 -31.45 -17.79
CA ASN A 3 29.91 -30.89 -16.73
C ASN A 3 29.95 -29.34 -16.71
N SER A 4 29.75 -28.68 -17.86
CA SER A 4 29.85 -27.21 -17.95
C SER A 4 28.57 -26.47 -17.54
N ALA A 5 27.40 -27.11 -17.70
CA ALA A 5 26.11 -26.56 -17.28
C ALA A 5 25.98 -26.58 -15.74
N ASN A 6 26.33 -27.69 -15.09
CA ASN A 6 26.34 -27.79 -13.62
C ASN A 6 27.40 -26.89 -12.98
N GLN A 7 28.55 -26.67 -13.63
CA GLN A 7 29.55 -25.68 -13.18
C GLN A 7 29.08 -24.24 -13.38
N LYS A 8 28.34 -23.92 -14.46
CA LYS A 8 27.71 -22.59 -14.65
C LYS A 8 26.61 -22.32 -13.64
N VAL A 9 25.77 -23.30 -13.33
CA VAL A 9 24.72 -23.19 -12.31
C VAL A 9 25.36 -23.02 -10.92
N ALA A 10 26.34 -23.84 -10.55
CA ALA A 10 27.08 -23.68 -9.30
C ALA A 10 27.85 -22.35 -9.21
N TYR A 11 28.36 -21.82 -10.33
CA TYR A 11 28.99 -20.50 -10.41
C TYR A 11 27.98 -19.36 -10.26
N LEU A 12 26.78 -19.49 -10.83
CA LEU A 12 25.69 -18.51 -10.73
C LEU A 12 25.05 -18.53 -9.33
N GLU A 13 24.92 -19.69 -8.70
CA GLU A 13 24.47 -19.86 -7.31
C GLU A 13 25.50 -19.31 -6.31
N LYS A 14 26.81 -19.52 -6.54
CA LYS A 14 27.89 -18.84 -5.79
C LYS A 14 27.90 -17.31 -5.98
N ARG A 15 27.28 -16.80 -7.05
CA ARG A 15 27.22 -15.36 -7.39
C ARG A 15 26.04 -14.62 -6.77
N VAL A 16 25.18 -15.28 -5.99
CA VAL A 16 24.55 -14.59 -4.85
C VAL A 16 25.66 -14.36 -3.84
N SER A 17 26.53 -13.39 -4.14
CA SER A 17 27.73 -13.14 -3.36
C SER A 17 27.33 -12.90 -1.90
N SER A 18 28.12 -13.40 -0.96
CA SER A 18 27.98 -13.05 0.45
C SER A 18 27.89 -11.53 0.64
N ALA A 19 28.56 -10.74 -0.21
CA ALA A 19 28.42 -9.29 -0.28
C ALA A 19 27.01 -8.82 -0.64
N ASN A 20 26.31 -9.44 -1.60
CA ASN A 20 24.90 -9.14 -1.92
C ASN A 20 23.95 -9.49 -0.77
N VAL A 21 24.21 -10.60 -0.06
CA VAL A 21 23.44 -10.99 1.13
C VAL A 21 23.66 -10.00 2.28
N VAL A 22 24.92 -9.64 2.55
CA VAL A 22 25.29 -8.66 3.59
C VAL A 22 24.73 -7.29 3.26
N TYR A 23 24.84 -6.84 2.00
CA TYR A 23 24.24 -5.59 1.54
C TYR A 23 22.73 -5.59 1.75
N ARG A 24 22.03 -6.67 1.37
CA ARG A 24 20.58 -6.78 1.55
C ARG A 24 20.19 -6.80 3.03
N LYS A 25 20.95 -7.48 3.89
CA LYS A 25 20.72 -7.46 5.35
C LYS A 25 20.91 -6.06 5.93
N LYS A 26 21.99 -5.37 5.57
CA LYS A 26 22.26 -3.98 5.99
C LYS A 26 21.15 -3.03 5.51
N TYR A 27 20.75 -3.14 4.25
CA TYR A 27 19.62 -2.41 3.69
C TYR A 27 18.34 -2.63 4.50
N LEU A 28 17.95 -3.88 4.74
CA LEU A 28 16.73 -4.20 5.48
C LEU A 28 16.76 -3.70 6.93
N PHE A 29 17.93 -3.75 7.58
CA PHE A 29 18.13 -3.20 8.92
C PHE A 29 17.93 -1.67 8.93
N ILE A 30 18.62 -0.94 8.05
CA ILE A 30 18.50 0.51 7.94
C ILE A 30 17.08 0.91 7.54
N LYS A 31 16.47 0.20 6.58
CA LYS A 31 15.07 0.40 6.18
C LYS A 31 14.14 0.27 7.37
N ARG A 32 14.35 -0.73 8.23
CA ARG A 32 13.50 -0.90 9.43
C ARG A 32 13.68 0.23 10.44
N LEU A 33 14.89 0.77 10.62
CA LEU A 33 15.09 1.95 11.47
C LEU A 33 14.36 3.17 10.90
N ILE A 34 14.46 3.41 9.58
CA ILE A 34 13.72 4.48 8.90
C ILE A 34 12.22 4.28 9.08
N ASP A 35 11.73 3.04 8.94
CA ASP A 35 10.31 2.70 9.14
C ASP A 35 9.82 3.05 10.54
N ILE A 36 10.59 2.70 11.59
CA ILE A 36 10.21 2.98 12.98
C ILE A 36 10.19 4.49 13.24
N VAL A 37 11.24 5.21 12.82
CA VAL A 37 11.32 6.67 13.01
C VAL A 37 10.21 7.39 12.25
N GLY A 38 10.00 7.05 10.98
CA GLY A 38 8.94 7.67 10.19
C GLY A 38 7.54 7.28 10.67
N ALA A 39 7.35 6.06 11.18
CA ALA A 39 6.10 5.68 11.82
C ALA A 39 5.83 6.47 13.11
N ALA A 40 6.86 6.70 13.94
CA ALA A 40 6.71 7.52 15.14
C ALA A 40 6.28 8.95 14.80
N VAL A 41 6.93 9.58 13.82
CA VAL A 41 6.55 10.91 13.31
C VAL A 41 5.13 10.90 12.75
N GLY A 42 4.80 9.89 11.92
CA GLY A 42 3.47 9.75 11.34
C GLY A 42 2.36 9.55 12.38
N ILE A 43 2.62 8.79 13.44
CA ILE A 43 1.68 8.61 14.56
C ILE A 43 1.46 9.94 15.30
N LEU A 44 2.53 10.70 15.57
CA LEU A 44 2.41 12.03 16.17
C LEU A 44 1.54 12.97 15.33
N LEU A 45 1.62 12.91 14.00
CA LEU A 45 0.74 13.64 13.09
C LEU A 45 -0.69 13.09 13.06
N THR A 46 -0.86 11.78 13.30
CA THR A 46 -2.17 11.11 13.31
C THR A 46 -3.01 11.53 14.52
N LEU A 47 -2.40 11.78 15.68
CA LEU A 47 -3.11 12.12 16.93
C LEU A 47 -3.94 13.42 16.85
N PRO A 48 -3.41 14.59 16.42
CA PRO A 48 -4.23 15.79 16.29
C PRO A 48 -5.31 15.63 15.21
N CYS A 49 -5.00 14.95 14.10
CA CYS A 49 -6.00 14.62 13.09
C CYS A 49 -7.13 13.76 13.67
N LEU A 50 -6.82 12.76 14.49
CA LEU A 50 -7.81 11.91 15.14
C LEU A 50 -8.78 12.74 15.99
N ILE A 51 -8.28 13.68 16.80
CA ILE A 51 -9.11 14.55 17.65
C ILE A 51 -10.07 15.37 16.79
N VAL A 52 -9.53 16.08 15.79
CA VAL A 52 -10.33 16.93 14.90
C VAL A 52 -11.38 16.11 14.14
N LEU A 53 -10.96 15.02 13.50
CA LEU A 53 -11.84 14.17 12.71
C LEU A 53 -12.91 13.51 13.58
N SER A 54 -12.61 13.12 14.83
CA SER A 54 -13.57 12.44 15.72
C SER A 54 -14.83 13.25 15.95
N SER A 55 -14.74 14.59 16.02
CA SER A 55 -15.91 15.46 16.17
C SER A 55 -16.93 15.27 15.03
N PHE A 56 -16.48 15.09 13.79
CA PHE A 56 -17.33 14.86 12.63
C PHE A 56 -18.01 13.49 12.65
N TYR A 57 -17.36 12.46 13.21
CA TYR A 57 -17.93 11.12 13.33
C TYR A 57 -18.83 10.93 14.55
N LEU A 58 -18.75 11.82 15.54
CA LEU A 58 -19.63 11.82 16.71
C LEU A 58 -20.87 12.70 16.50
N LEU A 59 -20.69 13.86 15.89
CA LEU A 59 -21.73 14.89 15.77
C LEU A 59 -22.32 15.00 14.36
N GLY A 60 -21.60 14.55 13.35
CA GLY A 60 -22.04 14.66 11.95
C GLY A 60 -23.15 13.69 11.56
N PRO A 61 -23.66 13.81 10.31
CA PRO A 61 -24.79 13.00 9.82
C PRO A 61 -24.45 11.51 9.65
N ASN A 62 -23.19 11.17 9.38
CA ASN A 62 -22.72 9.78 9.27
C ASN A 62 -21.98 9.37 10.55
N LYS A 63 -22.71 9.17 11.65
CA LYS A 63 -22.15 8.80 12.95
C LYS A 63 -21.52 7.40 12.94
N GLY A 64 -20.70 7.10 13.94
CA GLY A 64 -20.16 5.75 14.18
C GLY A 64 -18.63 5.71 14.19
N PRO A 65 -18.02 4.52 14.04
CA PRO A 65 -16.58 4.36 14.23
C PRO A 65 -15.76 5.19 13.23
N ILE A 66 -14.80 5.96 13.75
CA ILE A 66 -13.85 6.73 12.94
C ILE A 66 -12.83 5.83 12.22
N PHE A 67 -12.50 4.68 12.78
CA PHE A 67 -11.57 3.75 12.16
C PHE A 67 -12.29 2.73 11.28
N PHE A 68 -11.70 2.47 10.12
CA PHE A 68 -12.02 1.38 9.24
C PHE A 68 -10.83 0.41 9.21
N LYS A 69 -11.12 -0.89 9.18
CA LYS A 69 -10.11 -1.94 9.02
C LYS A 69 -10.50 -2.91 7.91
N GLN A 70 -9.51 -3.34 7.13
CA GLN A 70 -9.69 -4.33 6.07
C GLN A 70 -8.55 -5.34 6.09
N ILE A 71 -8.83 -6.60 5.77
CA ILE A 71 -7.78 -7.62 5.64
C ILE A 71 -7.01 -7.37 4.34
N ARG A 72 -5.68 -7.35 4.43
CA ARG A 72 -4.76 -7.25 3.31
C ARG A 72 -3.66 -8.31 3.42
N LEU A 73 -3.00 -8.57 2.30
CA LEU A 73 -1.86 -9.49 2.25
C LEU A 73 -0.56 -8.74 2.50
N GLY A 74 0.21 -9.24 3.46
CA GLY A 74 1.54 -8.78 3.82
C GLY A 74 2.63 -9.66 3.23
N LYS A 75 3.83 -9.53 3.79
CA LYS A 75 4.98 -10.35 3.40
C LYS A 75 4.66 -11.83 3.59
N ASN A 76 5.10 -12.67 2.65
CA ASN A 76 4.85 -14.12 2.61
C ASN A 76 3.36 -14.49 2.57
N GLY A 77 2.47 -13.56 2.22
CA GLY A 77 1.03 -13.78 2.21
C GLY A 77 0.35 -13.72 3.59
N GLU A 78 1.07 -13.29 4.64
CA GLU A 78 0.49 -13.14 5.98
C GLU A 78 -0.64 -12.10 5.96
N LYS A 79 -1.80 -12.46 6.51
CA LYS A 79 -2.96 -11.57 6.57
C LYS A 79 -2.79 -10.58 7.73
N PHE A 80 -3.05 -9.30 7.47
CA PHE A 80 -3.09 -8.28 8.51
C PHE A 80 -4.24 -7.30 8.28
N TYR A 81 -4.65 -6.59 9.34
CA TYR A 81 -5.63 -5.52 9.24
C TYR A 81 -4.93 -4.21 8.89
N ILE A 82 -5.22 -3.65 7.71
CA ILE A 82 -4.82 -2.28 7.37
C ILE A 82 -5.76 -1.30 8.09
N TYR A 83 -5.20 -0.31 8.78
CA TYR A 83 -5.99 0.72 9.47
C TYR A 83 -6.14 1.97 8.62
N LYS A 84 -7.36 2.52 8.57
CA LYS A 84 -7.67 3.79 7.90
C LYS A 84 -8.68 4.62 8.69
N PHE A 85 -8.75 5.91 8.44
CA PHE A 85 -9.95 6.67 8.82
C PHE A 85 -11.09 6.37 7.84
N ARG A 86 -12.30 6.29 8.37
CA ARG A 86 -13.50 5.84 7.65
C ARG A 86 -14.03 6.92 6.73
N SER A 87 -13.62 6.94 5.47
CA SER A 87 -14.15 7.90 4.49
C SER A 87 -15.55 7.57 3.94
N MET A 88 -16.06 6.36 4.18
CA MET A 88 -17.32 5.86 3.62
C MET A 88 -18.43 5.78 4.67
N VAL A 89 -19.67 5.59 4.23
CA VAL A 89 -20.80 5.25 5.11
C VAL A 89 -20.54 3.95 5.89
N VAL A 90 -21.21 3.79 7.03
CA VAL A 90 -21.24 2.51 7.76
C VAL A 90 -21.70 1.41 6.79
N ASP A 91 -21.07 0.23 6.88
CA ASP A 91 -21.38 -0.95 6.07
C ASP A 91 -21.26 -0.77 4.55
N ALA A 92 -20.35 0.12 4.11
CA ALA A 92 -20.07 0.37 2.70
C ALA A 92 -19.72 -0.89 1.88
N GLU A 93 -19.11 -1.92 2.49
CA GLU A 93 -18.82 -3.17 1.79
C GLU A 93 -20.09 -3.97 1.48
N ASN A 94 -21.03 -4.06 2.43
CA ASN A 94 -22.31 -4.72 2.22
C ASN A 94 -23.14 -3.99 1.17
N LYS A 95 -23.21 -2.65 1.26
CA LYS A 95 -23.90 -1.81 0.25
C LYS A 95 -23.34 -1.98 -1.16
N LEU A 96 -22.04 -2.23 -1.29
CA LEU A 96 -21.44 -2.54 -2.59
C LEU A 96 -21.91 -3.90 -3.11
N LYS A 97 -21.89 -4.94 -2.26
CA LYS A 97 -22.25 -6.31 -2.65
C LYS A 97 -23.75 -6.49 -2.92
N GLU A 98 -24.59 -5.74 -2.20
CA GLU A 98 -26.05 -5.73 -2.41
C GLU A 98 -26.45 -5.13 -3.76
N ASN A 99 -25.68 -4.16 -4.28
CA ASN A 99 -25.90 -3.58 -5.60
C ASN A 99 -25.05 -4.29 -6.65
N LYS A 100 -25.65 -5.28 -7.35
CA LYS A 100 -24.96 -6.11 -8.35
C LYS A 100 -24.31 -5.28 -9.47
N ASP A 101 -24.98 -4.25 -9.98
CA ASP A 101 -24.44 -3.42 -11.07
C ASP A 101 -23.23 -2.62 -10.60
N LEU A 102 -23.30 -2.04 -9.40
CA LEU A 102 -22.20 -1.31 -8.79
C LEU A 102 -21.01 -2.23 -8.50
N TYR A 103 -21.26 -3.46 -8.04
CA TYR A 103 -20.22 -4.46 -7.79
C TYR A 103 -19.55 -4.91 -9.09
N GLN A 104 -20.31 -5.13 -10.16
CA GLN A 104 -19.76 -5.46 -11.47
C GLN A 104 -18.91 -4.31 -12.03
N LYS A 105 -19.36 -3.06 -11.88
CA LYS A 105 -18.57 -1.88 -12.24
C LYS A 105 -17.29 -1.81 -11.43
N TYR A 106 -17.34 -2.05 -10.12
CA TYR A 106 -16.17 -2.07 -9.23
C TYR A 106 -15.11 -3.09 -9.69
N ILE A 107 -15.52 -4.31 -10.08
CA ILE A 107 -14.60 -5.32 -10.59
C ILE A 107 -14.01 -4.88 -11.93
N LYS A 108 -14.84 -4.44 -12.88
CA LYS A 108 -14.40 -3.98 -14.21
C LYS A 108 -13.46 -2.78 -14.14
N SER A 109 -13.60 -1.94 -13.13
CA SER A 109 -12.80 -0.74 -12.89
C SER A 109 -11.60 -0.99 -11.94
N ASN A 110 -10.97 -2.17 -12.03
CA ASN A 110 -9.76 -2.51 -11.28
C ASN A 110 -9.93 -2.45 -9.75
N PHE A 111 -11.02 -2.99 -9.22
CA PHE A 111 -11.33 -3.00 -7.79
C PHE A 111 -11.37 -1.58 -7.18
N LYS A 112 -11.83 -0.61 -7.98
CA LYS A 112 -12.03 0.78 -7.58
C LYS A 112 -13.25 1.34 -8.30
N LEU A 113 -13.97 2.25 -7.63
CA LEU A 113 -14.95 3.12 -8.28
C LEU A 113 -14.41 4.54 -8.28
N GLU A 114 -14.73 5.31 -9.31
CA GLU A 114 -14.43 6.73 -9.35
C GLU A 114 -15.11 7.44 -8.17
N GLN A 115 -14.41 8.39 -7.54
CA GLN A 115 -14.88 8.96 -6.28
C GLN A 115 -16.18 9.76 -6.39
N ASN A 116 -16.41 10.38 -7.55
CA ASN A 116 -17.63 11.09 -7.87
C ASN A 116 -18.82 10.15 -8.14
N GLU A 117 -18.55 8.90 -8.50
CA GLU A 117 -19.57 7.91 -8.84
C GLU A 117 -19.83 6.90 -7.71
N ASP A 118 -18.99 6.85 -6.68
CA ASP A 118 -19.14 5.91 -5.57
C ASP A 118 -20.12 6.46 -4.51
N PRO A 119 -21.37 5.95 -4.44
CA PRO A 119 -22.40 6.47 -3.53
C PRO A 119 -22.09 6.19 -2.07
N ARG A 120 -21.05 5.38 -1.79
CA ARG A 120 -20.65 5.00 -0.43
C ARG A 120 -19.73 6.04 0.19
N ILE A 121 -19.11 6.90 -0.61
CA ILE A 121 -18.19 7.94 -0.11
C ILE A 121 -19.02 9.12 0.39
N THR A 122 -18.77 9.54 1.63
CA THR A 122 -19.44 10.73 2.18
C THR A 122 -18.80 12.01 1.66
N SER A 123 -19.53 13.14 1.70
CA SER A 123 -18.98 14.45 1.32
C SER A 123 -17.73 14.82 2.13
N PHE A 124 -17.73 14.55 3.44
CA PHE A 124 -16.54 14.71 4.28
C PHE A 124 -15.45 13.67 3.96
N GLY A 125 -15.85 12.44 3.65
CA GLY A 125 -14.96 11.38 3.19
C GLY A 125 -14.17 11.75 1.94
N ARG A 126 -14.77 12.48 0.99
CA ARG A 126 -14.07 13.00 -0.19
C ARG A 126 -12.93 13.94 0.21
N PHE A 127 -13.16 14.82 1.19
CA PHE A 127 -12.10 15.70 1.72
C PHE A 127 -10.95 14.89 2.36
N ILE A 128 -11.28 13.90 3.20
CA ILE A 128 -10.29 13.04 3.85
C ILE A 128 -9.43 12.31 2.81
N ARG A 129 -10.04 11.76 1.75
CA ARG A 129 -9.31 11.06 0.69
C ARG A 129 -8.45 11.99 -0.17
N LYS A 130 -9.00 13.16 -0.55
CA LYS A 130 -8.29 14.18 -1.32
C LYS A 130 -7.04 14.70 -0.60
N THR A 131 -7.07 14.70 0.73
CA THR A 131 -5.94 15.09 1.59
C THR A 131 -5.09 13.91 2.04
N SER A 132 -5.44 12.68 1.63
CA SER A 132 -4.82 11.42 2.05
C SER A 132 -4.78 11.20 3.56
N LEU A 133 -5.65 11.91 4.30
CA LEU A 133 -5.75 11.77 5.75
C LEU A 133 -6.23 10.37 6.14
N ASP A 134 -7.00 9.68 5.28
CA ASP A 134 -7.51 8.34 5.56
C ASP A 134 -6.38 7.32 5.79
N GLU A 135 -5.18 7.57 5.29
CA GLU A 135 -4.07 6.63 5.35
C GLU A 135 -3.16 6.82 6.56
N LEU A 136 -3.31 7.91 7.32
CA LEU A 136 -2.50 8.19 8.51
C LEU A 136 -2.50 7.04 9.53
N PRO A 137 -3.61 6.36 9.83
CA PRO A 137 -3.59 5.22 10.77
C PRO A 137 -2.70 4.04 10.33
N GLN A 138 -2.27 3.97 9.06
CA GLN A 138 -1.35 2.93 8.59
C GLN A 138 0.05 3.04 9.22
N PHE A 139 0.42 4.19 9.79
CA PHE A 139 1.68 4.30 10.53
C PHE A 139 1.74 3.36 11.74
N PHE A 140 0.59 3.00 12.35
CA PHE A 140 0.55 1.95 13.37
C PHE A 140 0.89 0.57 12.79
N ASN A 141 0.47 0.26 11.55
CA ASN A 141 0.85 -0.98 10.87
C ASN A 141 2.36 -1.03 10.59
N VAL A 142 2.96 0.10 10.20
CA VAL A 142 4.41 0.19 10.00
C VAL A 142 5.14 -0.02 11.32
N LEU A 143 4.71 0.63 12.41
CA LEU A 143 5.34 0.45 13.72
C LEU A 143 5.25 -1.01 14.19
N LYS A 144 4.08 -1.65 14.07
CA LYS A 144 3.88 -3.07 14.41
C LYS A 144 4.69 -4.02 13.53
N GLY A 145 5.06 -3.59 12.33
CA GLY A 145 5.87 -4.36 11.39
C GLY A 145 5.06 -5.13 10.35
N ASP A 146 3.74 -4.93 10.28
CA ASP A 146 2.88 -5.48 9.22
C ASP A 146 3.21 -4.83 7.86
N MET A 147 3.60 -3.55 7.87
CA MET A 147 3.94 -2.74 6.70
C MET A 147 5.33 -2.08 6.82
N SER A 148 5.78 -1.45 5.73
CA SER A 148 6.92 -0.53 5.65
C SER A 148 6.44 0.87 5.21
N LEU A 149 7.25 1.91 5.36
CA LEU A 149 6.93 3.22 4.76
C LEU A 149 6.92 3.13 3.25
N VAL A 150 7.88 2.40 2.67
CA VAL A 150 8.02 2.19 1.23
C VAL A 150 7.92 0.71 0.90
N GLY A 151 7.01 0.37 0.01
CA GLY A 151 6.73 -1.00 -0.40
C GLY A 151 5.64 -1.05 -1.47
N PRO A 152 5.39 -2.22 -2.08
CA PRO A 152 4.26 -2.38 -2.98
C PRO A 152 2.94 -2.10 -2.28
N ARG A 153 1.90 -1.68 -3.01
CA ARG A 153 0.59 -1.41 -2.38
C ARG A 153 0.00 -2.70 -1.78
N PRO A 154 -0.49 -2.69 -0.52
CA PRO A 154 -1.18 -3.84 0.05
C PRO A 154 -2.47 -4.15 -0.73
N VAL A 155 -2.59 -5.39 -1.22
CA VAL A 155 -3.73 -5.88 -2.03
C VAL A 155 -4.64 -6.81 -1.23
N VAL A 156 -5.89 -6.94 -1.67
CA VAL A 156 -6.77 -8.03 -1.20
C VAL A 156 -6.45 -9.33 -1.94
N LEU A 157 -7.03 -10.45 -1.49
CA LEU A 157 -6.81 -11.76 -2.08
C LEU A 157 -7.28 -11.83 -3.54
N GLU A 158 -8.38 -11.15 -3.85
CA GLU A 158 -8.97 -11.10 -5.18
C GLU A 158 -8.06 -10.38 -6.18
N GLU A 159 -7.50 -9.23 -5.78
CA GLU A 159 -6.50 -8.46 -6.54
C GLU A 159 -5.21 -9.27 -6.78
N LEU A 160 -4.85 -10.18 -5.87
CA LEU A 160 -3.63 -10.99 -6.02
C LEU A 160 -3.69 -11.87 -7.29
N ASN A 161 -4.88 -12.25 -7.76
CA ASN A 161 -5.01 -13.09 -8.96
C ASN A 161 -4.46 -12.43 -10.23
N GLU A 162 -4.44 -11.10 -10.29
CA GLU A 162 -3.85 -10.34 -11.39
C GLU A 162 -2.33 -10.57 -11.54
N TYR A 163 -1.65 -11.01 -10.47
CA TYR A 163 -0.20 -11.27 -10.47
C TYR A 163 0.18 -12.63 -11.05
N LYS A 164 -0.77 -13.53 -11.32
CA LYS A 164 -0.56 -14.85 -11.93
C LYS A 164 0.57 -15.66 -11.28
N ASP A 165 1.65 -15.93 -12.01
CA ASP A 165 2.85 -16.66 -11.59
C ASP A 165 3.78 -15.83 -10.69
N LYS A 166 3.63 -14.50 -10.68
CA LYS A 166 4.52 -13.56 -9.96
C LYS A 166 4.07 -13.24 -8.53
N LYS A 167 3.11 -14.02 -8.00
CA LYS A 167 2.52 -13.81 -6.66
C LYS A 167 3.57 -13.92 -5.56
N SER A 168 4.45 -14.93 -5.64
CA SER A 168 5.53 -15.16 -4.68
C SER A 168 6.50 -13.99 -4.59
N GLU A 169 6.89 -13.44 -5.73
CA GLU A 169 7.81 -12.33 -5.86
C GLU A 169 7.17 -11.08 -5.26
N PHE A 170 5.93 -10.78 -5.64
CA PHE A 170 5.19 -9.66 -5.10
C PHE A 170 5.07 -9.72 -3.56
N LEU A 171 4.77 -10.90 -3.02
CA LEU A 171 4.64 -11.11 -1.56
C LEU A 171 5.99 -11.29 -0.85
N SER A 172 7.12 -11.27 -1.54
CA SER A 172 8.45 -11.46 -0.92
C SER A 172 8.91 -10.30 -0.04
N VAL A 173 8.21 -9.15 -0.12
CA VAL A 173 8.55 -7.91 0.58
C VAL A 173 7.35 -7.39 1.37
N LYS A 174 7.59 -6.54 2.37
CA LYS A 174 6.49 -5.90 3.09
C LYS A 174 5.78 -4.89 2.18
N PRO A 175 4.45 -4.81 2.20
CA PRO A 175 3.74 -3.73 1.54
C PRO A 175 4.05 -2.38 2.19
N GLY A 176 3.84 -1.31 1.43
CA GLY A 176 4.17 0.06 1.80
C GLY A 176 2.96 0.95 2.03
N ILE A 177 3.11 1.98 2.86
CA ILE A 177 2.19 3.14 2.85
C ILE A 177 2.29 3.84 1.49
N THR A 178 3.53 4.14 1.06
CA THR A 178 3.85 4.59 -0.30
C THR A 178 4.71 3.57 -1.02
N GLY A 179 4.92 3.76 -2.32
CA GLY A 179 5.56 2.79 -3.19
C GLY A 179 5.79 3.35 -4.58
N TYR A 180 6.46 2.56 -5.40
CA TYR A 180 6.85 2.99 -6.75
C TYR A 180 5.63 3.24 -7.65
N TRP A 181 4.62 2.36 -7.58
CA TRP A 181 3.35 2.57 -8.26
C TRP A 181 2.66 3.87 -7.81
N GLN A 182 2.69 4.17 -6.50
CA GLN A 182 2.11 5.42 -5.99
C GLN A 182 2.80 6.68 -6.55
N VAL A 183 4.08 6.62 -6.92
CA VAL A 183 4.78 7.82 -7.44
C VAL A 183 4.84 7.88 -8.96
N CYS A 184 4.64 6.77 -9.66
CA CYS A 184 4.69 6.69 -11.12
C CYS A 184 3.36 6.96 -11.82
N GLY A 185 2.21 6.72 -11.16
CA GLY A 185 0.90 6.99 -11.78
C GLY A 185 -0.32 6.78 -10.87
N ARG A 186 -0.18 6.08 -9.74
CA ARG A 186 -1.31 5.78 -8.83
C ARG A 186 -2.48 5.18 -9.60
N SER A 187 -3.67 5.73 -9.35
CA SER A 187 -4.96 5.31 -9.91
C SER A 187 -5.01 5.39 -11.44
N ASP A 188 -4.10 6.13 -12.08
CA ASP A 188 -4.06 6.24 -13.54
C ASP A 188 -3.44 4.99 -14.20
N VAL A 189 -2.82 4.10 -13.41
CA VAL A 189 -2.27 2.82 -13.89
C VAL A 189 -3.00 1.64 -13.23
N GLY A 190 -3.86 0.99 -14.01
CA GLY A 190 -4.62 -0.20 -13.63
C GLY A 190 -3.88 -1.52 -13.90
N TYR A 191 -4.60 -2.63 -13.76
CA TYR A 191 -4.12 -3.95 -14.19
C TYR A 191 -4.31 -4.11 -15.71
N PRO A 192 -3.40 -4.82 -16.41
CA PRO A 192 -2.26 -5.60 -15.89
C PRO A 192 -0.96 -4.79 -15.68
N GLU A 193 -0.85 -3.56 -16.19
CA GLU A 193 0.39 -2.77 -16.21
C GLU A 193 0.94 -2.51 -14.80
N ARG A 194 0.04 -2.30 -13.83
CA ARG A 194 0.36 -2.14 -12.40
C ARG A 194 1.27 -3.25 -11.88
N VAL A 195 1.10 -4.50 -12.31
CA VAL A 195 1.94 -5.63 -11.86
C VAL A 195 3.41 -5.36 -12.14
N ASN A 196 3.73 -4.88 -13.34
CA ASN A 196 5.12 -4.63 -13.74
C ASN A 196 5.73 -3.47 -12.95
N ILE A 197 4.95 -2.43 -12.65
CA ILE A 197 5.41 -1.28 -11.84
C ILE A 197 5.66 -1.70 -10.38
N GLU A 198 4.75 -2.46 -9.80
CA GLU A 198 4.91 -2.96 -8.42
C GLU A 198 6.14 -3.88 -8.31
N LEU A 199 6.32 -4.78 -9.28
CA LEU A 199 7.47 -5.69 -9.31
C LEU A 199 8.80 -5.00 -9.59
N TYR A 200 8.79 -3.88 -10.33
CA TYR A 200 10.00 -3.06 -10.49
C TYR A 200 10.57 -2.67 -9.13
N TYR A 201 9.73 -2.26 -8.18
CA TYR A 201 10.19 -1.96 -6.83
C TYR A 201 10.76 -3.20 -6.14
N VAL A 202 10.07 -4.34 -6.21
CA VAL A 202 10.50 -5.61 -5.61
C VAL A 202 11.89 -6.01 -6.07
N TYR A 203 12.19 -5.85 -7.36
CA TYR A 203 13.47 -6.22 -7.95
C TYR A 203 14.59 -5.19 -7.70
N ASN A 204 14.25 -3.92 -7.48
CA ASN A 204 15.23 -2.82 -7.43
C ASN A 204 15.31 -2.13 -6.05
N GLN A 205 14.87 -2.82 -4.99
CA GLN A 205 14.88 -2.31 -3.62
C GLN A 205 16.27 -1.80 -3.21
N SER A 206 16.34 -0.52 -2.84
CA SER A 206 17.56 0.12 -2.34
C SER A 206 17.20 1.34 -1.50
N LEU A 207 18.11 1.78 -0.63
CA LEU A 207 17.91 3.01 0.17
C LEU A 207 17.68 4.23 -0.72
N LEU A 208 18.43 4.33 -1.83
CA LEU A 208 18.30 5.44 -2.75
C LEU A 208 16.92 5.47 -3.41
N LEU A 209 16.40 4.31 -3.83
CA LEU A 209 15.06 4.21 -4.39
C LEU A 209 13.99 4.55 -3.35
N ASP A 210 14.13 4.04 -2.12
CA ASP A 210 13.20 4.33 -1.01
C ASP A 210 13.13 5.85 -0.73
N VAL A 211 14.28 6.52 -0.62
CA VAL A 211 14.35 7.98 -0.43
C VAL A 211 13.71 8.73 -1.60
N LYS A 212 13.99 8.33 -2.85
CA LYS A 212 13.36 8.94 -4.04
C LYS A 212 11.84 8.81 -4.00
N ILE A 213 11.31 7.66 -3.59
CA ILE A 213 9.87 7.43 -3.47
C ILE A 213 9.28 8.31 -2.36
N ILE A 214 9.91 8.38 -1.19
CA ILE A 214 9.44 9.22 -0.07
C ILE A 214 9.36 10.69 -0.50
N LEU A 215 10.41 11.23 -1.10
CA LEU A 215 10.45 12.64 -1.55
C LEU A 215 9.39 12.92 -2.62
N LYS A 216 9.24 12.03 -3.61
CA LYS A 216 8.16 12.15 -4.61
C LYS A 216 6.78 12.09 -4.00
N THR A 217 6.59 11.27 -2.96
CA THR A 217 5.31 11.15 -2.25
C THR A 217 4.96 12.46 -1.55
N ILE A 218 5.90 13.04 -0.80
CA ILE A 218 5.71 14.33 -0.11
C ILE A 218 5.34 15.40 -1.12
N PHE A 219 6.07 15.50 -2.24
CA PHE A 219 5.77 16.45 -3.31
C PHE A 219 4.37 16.25 -3.89
N GLN A 220 3.97 15.01 -4.19
CA GLN A 220 2.64 14.71 -4.74
C GLN A 220 1.50 15.05 -3.77
N VAL A 221 1.69 14.82 -2.47
CA VAL A 221 0.70 15.17 -1.44
C VAL A 221 0.55 16.69 -1.33
N ILE A 222 1.66 17.44 -1.35
CA ILE A 222 1.64 18.91 -1.30
C ILE A 222 0.99 19.50 -2.56
N VAL A 223 1.34 18.99 -3.74
CA VAL A 223 0.82 19.47 -5.04
C VAL A 223 -0.58 18.91 -5.35
N ARG A 224 -1.09 17.97 -4.53
CA ARG A 224 -2.39 17.29 -4.71
C ARG A 224 -2.57 16.58 -6.07
N LYS A 225 -1.47 16.17 -6.72
CA LYS A 225 -1.51 15.54 -8.05
C LYS A 225 -1.92 14.06 -7.93
N GLY A 226 -3.02 13.66 -8.58
CA GLY A 226 -3.50 12.26 -8.59
C GLY A 226 -4.19 11.81 -7.30
N ALA A 227 -4.52 12.75 -6.40
CA ALA A 227 -5.41 12.52 -5.26
C ALA A 227 -6.87 12.75 -5.70
N TYR A 228 -7.45 11.75 -6.37
CA TYR A 228 -8.89 11.68 -6.61
C TYR A 228 -9.53 11.04 -5.41
#